data_AF-A0A0M0W675-F1
#
_entry.id   AF-A0A0M0W675-F1
#
_cell.length_a   1.000
_cell.length_b   1.000
_cell.length_c   1.000
_cell.angle_alpha   90.00
_cell.angle_beta   90.00
_cell.angle_gamma   90.00
#
_symmetry.space_group_name_H-M   'P 1'
#
loop_
_entity.id
_entity.type
_entity.pdbx_description
1 polymer ?
#
loop_
_entity_poly.entity_id
_entity_poly.type
_entity_poly.pdbx_seq_one_letter_code
_entity_poly.pdbx_strand_id
1 'polypeptide(L)'
;MEFLENLHYSIFTSNYWRTCKILKKIKDFYKTALSLSHADVIDLIDELKYVQHFFKGIDKNEIDHLISKLSKDDIYTVKFLGD
;
A
#
# COMPACT_ATOMS: atom_id res chain seq x y z
N MET A 1 -1.53 -8.88 -8.58
CA MET A 1 -0.49 -8.78 -7.54
C MET A 1 -1.19 -9.10 -6.24
N GLU A 2 -1.00 -10.29 -5.70
CA GLU A 2 -1.60 -10.67 -4.42
C GLU A 2 -0.90 -9.92 -3.30
N PHE A 3 -1.70 -9.28 -2.44
CA PHE A 3 -1.23 -8.50 -1.32
C PHE A 3 -1.11 -9.45 -0.12
N LEU A 4 0.07 -9.57 0.48
CA LEU A 4 0.27 -10.42 1.66
C LEU A 4 -0.58 -9.85 2.80
N GLU A 5 -1.55 -10.63 3.28
CA GLU A 5 -2.52 -10.26 4.32
C GLU A 5 -1.85 -9.69 5.57
N ASN A 6 -0.67 -10.20 5.90
CA ASN A 6 0.17 -9.70 7.00
C ASN A 6 0.59 -8.24 6.82
N LEU A 7 0.92 -7.81 5.61
CA LEU A 7 1.31 -6.44 5.31
C LEU A 7 0.11 -5.49 5.43
N HIS A 8 -1.05 -5.92 4.95
CA HIS A 8 -2.31 -5.19 5.13
C HIS A 8 -2.60 -5.01 6.63
N TYR A 9 -2.49 -6.08 7.41
CA TYR A 9 -2.65 -6.02 8.86
C TYR A 9 -1.67 -5.04 9.51
N SER A 10 -0.37 -5.11 9.20
CA SER A 10 0.64 -4.22 9.78
C SER A 10 0.40 -2.75 9.41
N ILE A 11 0.08 -2.45 8.15
CA ILE A 11 -0.20 -1.07 7.69
C ILE A 11 -1.46 -0.53 8.38
N PHE A 12 -2.55 -1.29 8.42
CA PHE A 12 -3.86 -0.79 8.88
C PHE A 12 -4.14 -0.96 10.38
N THR A 13 -3.30 -1.71 11.09
CA THR A 13 -3.28 -1.76 12.57
C THR A 13 -2.52 -0.57 13.16
N SER A 14 -1.56 -0.02 12.42
CA SER A 14 -0.87 1.21 12.80
C SER A 14 -1.83 2.42 12.79
N ASN A 15 -1.47 3.54 13.44
CA ASN A 15 -2.27 4.78 13.36
C ASN A 15 -1.81 5.72 12.23
N TYR A 16 -0.63 5.49 11.66
CA TYR A 16 0.01 6.42 10.71
C TYR A 16 -0.67 6.45 9.34
N TRP A 17 -1.39 5.40 8.93
CA TRP A 17 -2.14 5.40 7.67
C TRP A 17 -3.38 6.32 7.71
N ARG A 18 -3.85 6.75 8.89
CA ARG A 18 -5.09 7.55 9.01
C ARG A 18 -4.94 8.96 8.42
N THR A 19 -3.72 9.46 8.33
CA THR A 19 -3.38 10.76 7.71
C THR A 19 -3.13 10.64 6.21
N CYS A 20 -2.93 9.41 5.72
CA CYS A 20 -2.67 9.08 4.32
C CYS A 20 -3.99 8.92 3.56
N LYS A 21 -4.16 9.67 2.47
CA LYS A 21 -5.38 9.70 1.66
C LYS A 21 -5.54 8.45 0.82
N ILE A 22 -4.46 7.97 0.17
CA ILE A 22 -4.53 6.81 -0.71
C ILE A 22 -4.62 5.52 0.12
N LEU A 23 -3.85 5.41 1.20
CA LEU A 23 -3.99 4.28 2.14
C LEU A 23 -5.40 4.18 2.73
N LYS A 24 -6.04 5.32 3.05
CA LYS A 24 -7.46 5.33 3.47
C LYS A 24 -8.39 4.78 2.39
N LYS A 25 -8.23 5.20 1.14
CA LYS A 25 -8.99 4.62 0.01
C LYS A 25 -8.72 3.12 -0.10
N ILE A 26 -7.47 2.68 -0.03
CA ILE A 26 -7.15 1.25 -0.10
C ILE A 26 -7.85 0.44 1.00
N LYS A 27 -7.88 0.96 2.23
CA LYS A 27 -8.60 0.31 3.33
C LYS A 27 -10.10 0.20 3.07
N ASP A 28 -10.70 1.30 2.64
CA ASP A 28 -12.15 1.39 2.41
C ASP A 28 -12.58 0.49 1.24
N PHE A 29 -11.70 0.37 0.24
CA PHE A 29 -11.88 -0.44 -0.95
C PHE A 29 -11.16 -1.79 -0.88
N TYR A 30 -10.76 -2.29 0.28
CA TYR A 30 -10.00 -3.55 0.39
C TYR A 30 -10.76 -4.77 -0.16
N LYS A 31 -12.10 -4.70 -0.16
CA LYS A 31 -12.99 -5.73 -0.72
C LYS A 31 -13.46 -5.44 -2.15
N THR A 32 -12.98 -4.37 -2.77
CA THR A 32 -13.40 -3.94 -4.10
C THR A 32 -12.19 -3.69 -4.98
N ALA A 33 -12.32 -3.98 -6.27
CA ALA A 33 -11.24 -3.73 -7.23
C ALA A 33 -11.00 -2.21 -7.35
N LEU A 34 -10.09 -1.66 -6.56
CA LEU A 34 -9.67 -0.27 -6.67
C LEU A 34 -8.85 -0.10 -7.95
N SER A 35 -9.14 0.92 -8.73
CA SER A 35 -8.29 1.33 -9.85
C SER A 35 -7.61 2.64 -9.46
N LEU A 36 -6.29 2.60 -9.33
CA LEU A 36 -5.47 3.76 -9.01
C LEU A 36 -4.85 4.30 -10.30
N SER A 37 -4.93 5.61 -10.51
CA SER A 37 -4.24 6.27 -11.61
C SER A 37 -2.73 6.29 -11.36
N HIS A 38 -1.91 6.56 -12.37
CA HIS A 38 -0.47 6.70 -12.18
C HIS A 38 -0.11 7.76 -11.11
N ALA A 39 -0.83 8.88 -11.07
CA ALA A 39 -0.68 9.89 -10.01
C ALA A 39 -1.02 9.33 -8.61
N ASP A 40 -2.13 8.59 -8.47
CA ASP A 40 -2.50 7.95 -7.20
C ASP A 40 -1.47 6.89 -6.77
N VAL A 41 -0.82 6.20 -7.73
CA VAL A 41 0.26 5.24 -7.45
C VAL A 41 1.51 5.96 -6.95
N ILE A 42 1.85 7.11 -7.51
CA ILE A 42 2.95 7.95 -7.02
C ILE A 42 2.65 8.42 -5.58
N ASP A 43 1.46 8.96 -5.33
CA ASP A 43 1.01 9.36 -3.99
C ASP A 43 1.03 8.17 -3.01
N LEU A 44 0.61 6.97 -3.47
CA LEU A 44 0.69 5.75 -2.67
C LEU A 44 2.13 5.40 -2.31
N ILE A 45 3.07 5.50 -3.24
CA ILE A 45 4.49 5.22 -2.99
C ILE A 45 5.04 6.18 -1.93
N ASP A 46 4.68 7.47 -2.00
CA ASP A 46 5.12 8.47 -1.02
C ASP A 46 4.53 8.18 0.38
N GLU A 47 3.23 7.88 0.43
CA GLU A 47 2.55 7.48 1.67
C GLU A 47 3.14 6.19 2.26
N LEU A 48 3.48 5.21 1.42
CA LEU A 48 4.13 3.97 1.84
C LEU A 48 5.54 4.22 2.39
N LYS A 49 6.33 5.09 1.77
CA LYS A 49 7.65 5.50 2.28
C LYS A 49 7.53 6.23 3.62
N TYR A 50 6.51 7.07 3.77
CA TYR A 50 6.23 7.73 5.04
C TYR A 50 5.91 6.72 6.14
N VAL A 51 4.99 5.77 5.89
CA VAL A 51 4.66 4.76 6.91
C VAL A 51 5.81 3.77 7.13
N GLN A 52 6.62 3.46 6.11
CA GLN A 52 7.82 2.60 6.20
C GLN A 52 8.76 3.04 7.32
N HIS A 53 8.87 4.35 7.56
CA HIS A 53 9.73 4.91 8.60
C HIS A 53 9.37 4.41 10.02
N PHE A 54 8.12 3.99 10.22
CA PHE A 54 7.61 3.51 11.50
C PHE A 54 7.66 1.99 11.64
N PHE A 55 7.97 1.24 10.57
CA PHE A 55 8.12 -0.21 10.59
C PHE A 55 9.60 -0.63 10.68
N LYS A 56 9.87 -1.78 11.30
CA LYS A 56 11.20 -2.35 11.47
C LYS A 56 11.19 -3.84 11.13
N GLY A 57 12.33 -4.39 10.73
CA GLY A 57 12.47 -5.83 10.49
C GLY A 57 11.70 -6.31 9.26
N ILE A 58 10.95 -7.40 9.42
CA ILE A 58 10.27 -8.12 8.32
C ILE A 58 9.23 -7.22 7.64
N ASP A 59 8.44 -6.46 8.40
CA ASP A 59 7.44 -5.53 7.85
C ASP A 59 8.06 -4.43 6.97
N LYS A 60 9.27 -3.97 7.32
CA LYS A 60 9.97 -2.96 6.52
C LYS A 60 10.38 -3.52 5.15
N ASN A 61 10.88 -4.75 5.11
CA ASN A 61 11.27 -5.42 3.87
C ASN A 61 10.06 -5.66 2.96
N GLU A 62 8.91 -6.01 3.53
CA GLU A 62 7.65 -6.18 2.79
C GLU A 62 7.17 -4.86 2.18
N ILE A 63 7.21 -3.74 2.92
CA ILE A 63 6.89 -2.42 2.40
C ILE A 63 7.88 -2.00 1.30
N ASP A 64 9.16 -2.28 1.48
CA ASP A 64 10.19 -1.95 0.47
C ASP A 64 9.96 -2.73 -0.83
N HIS A 65 9.63 -4.02 -0.70
CA HIS A 65 9.27 -4.87 -1.83
C HIS A 65 8.01 -4.38 -2.52
N LEU A 66 7.01 -3.91 -1.77
CA LEU A 66 5.79 -3.31 -2.30
C LEU A 66 6.08 -2.02 -3.07
N ILE A 67 6.86 -1.10 -2.49
CA ILE A 67 7.31 0.14 -3.14
C ILE A 67 8.07 -0.18 -4.43
N SER A 68 8.99 -1.16 -4.39
CA SER A 68 9.76 -1.56 -5.58
C SER A 68 8.87 -2.10 -6.70
N LYS A 69 7.85 -2.89 -6.37
CA LYS A 69 6.88 -3.39 -7.36
C LYS A 69 6.00 -2.28 -7.92
N LEU A 70 5.49 -1.37 -7.08
CA LEU A 70 4.69 -0.21 -7.51
C LEU A 70 5.50 0.78 -8.35
N SER A 71 6.81 0.87 -8.08
CA SER A 71 7.74 1.73 -8.83
C SER A 71 8.16 1.15 -10.17
N LYS A 72 7.80 -0.10 -10.51
CA LYS A 72 7.99 -0.61 -11.87
C LYS A 72 6.90 -0.02 -12.75
N ASP A 73 7.33 0.74 -13.77
CA ASP A 73 6.58 1.61 -14.70
C ASP A 73 5.30 1.04 -15.34
N ASP A 74 4.98 -0.24 -15.14
CA ASP A 74 3.89 -0.95 -15.81
C ASP A 74 2.62 -1.13 -14.95
N ILE A 75 2.59 -0.61 -13.71
CA ILE A 75 1.42 -0.77 -12.84
C ILE A 75 0.43 0.38 -13.02
N TYR A 76 -0.46 0.22 -14.01
CA TYR A 76 -1.58 1.13 -14.29
C TYR A 76 -2.85 0.82 -13.49
N THR A 77 -2.89 -0.31 -12.77
CA THR A 77 -4.05 -0.72 -11.97
C THR A 77 -3.61 -1.64 -10.83
N VAL A 78 -3.84 -1.22 -9.58
CA VAL A 78 -3.57 -2.05 -8.38
C VAL A 78 -4.88 -2.63 -7.87
N LYS A 79 -5.15 -3.90 -8.15
CA LYS A 79 -6.32 -4.60 -7.59
C LYS A 79 -5.99 -5.13 -6.20
N PHE A 80 -6.77 -4.71 -5.20
CA PHE A 80 -6.78 -5.30 -3.87
C PHE A 80 -7.85 -6.39 -3.84
N LEU A 81 -7.42 -7.63 -3.61
CA LEU A 81 -8.31 -8.77 -3.40
C LEU A 81 -8.21 -9.12 -1.92
N GLY A 82 -9.25 -8.80 -1.15
CA GLY A 82 -9.44 -9.34 0.18
C GLY A 82 -10.23 -10.64 0.09
N ASP A 83 -9.66 -11.74 0.58
CA ASP A 83 -10.40 -12.98 0.86
C ASP A 83 -11.08 -12.88 2.24
#